data_AF-A0A0C9WPM2-F1
#
_entry.id   AF-A0A0C9WPM2-F1
#
_cell.length_a   1.000
_cell.length_b   1.000
_cell.length_c   1.000
_cell.angle_alpha   90.00
_cell.angle_beta   90.00
_cell.angle_gamma   90.00
#
_symmetry.space_group_name_H-M   'P 1'
#
loop_
_entity.id
_entity.type
_entity.pdbx_description
1 polymer ?
#
loop_
_entity_poly.entity_id
_entity_poly.type
_entity_poly.pdbx_seq_one_letter_code
_entity_poly.pdbx_strand_id
1 'polypeptide(L)'
;NKDYKDPTQTLPEAPPPFCDCNNCEKCENLSSWWQEYAKTVDDLILRSNVHDCGRNKSASEKGAKRDRPTCMNKQGKCKARFPRPLYDQTEVDSNTGALNVKKGEEWINTLSPPVTYLLRCNSDVTSLLSGTAIKAIVAYISDYVTKPGLKTYAIFDAIRSVYDRNSEMLGGKGKKNSNTG
;
A
#
# COMPACT_ATOMS: atom_id res chain seq x y z
N ASN A 1 -22.74 0.56 6.15
CA ASN A 1 -22.93 1.83 6.88
C ASN A 1 -22.91 2.95 5.85
N LYS A 2 -23.97 3.75 5.69
CA LYS A 2 -24.10 4.68 4.54
C LYS A 2 -23.19 5.92 4.64
N ASP A 3 -22.75 6.26 5.84
CA ASP A 3 -21.90 7.44 6.10
C ASP A 3 -20.40 7.11 6.19
N TYR A 4 -20.05 5.83 6.04
CA TYR A 4 -18.66 5.40 6.08
C TYR A 4 -17.90 5.84 4.82
N LYS A 5 -16.74 6.47 5.03
CA LYS A 5 -15.81 6.85 3.97
C LYS A 5 -14.50 6.09 4.16
N ASP A 6 -14.02 5.46 3.10
CA ASP A 6 -12.75 4.74 3.13
C ASP A 6 -11.59 5.73 3.33
N PRO A 7 -10.81 5.61 4.43
CA PRO A 7 -9.72 6.53 4.70
C PRO A 7 -8.60 6.42 3.66
N THR A 8 -8.47 5.30 2.93
CA THR A 8 -7.49 5.15 1.84
C THR A 8 -7.84 5.99 0.61
N GLN A 9 -9.07 6.51 0.52
CA GLN A 9 -9.59 7.28 -0.61
C GLN A 9 -9.93 8.73 -0.25
N THR A 10 -9.54 9.19 0.93
CA THR A 10 -9.79 10.54 1.43
C THR A 10 -8.50 11.16 1.94
N LEU A 11 -8.47 12.50 2.00
CA LEU A 11 -7.33 13.23 2.53
C LEU A 11 -7.32 13.21 4.07
N PRO A 12 -6.14 13.30 4.71
CA PRO A 12 -6.05 13.46 6.15
C PRO A 12 -6.61 14.79 6.62
N GLU A 13 -7.32 14.73 7.75
CA GLU A 13 -7.82 15.92 8.43
C GLU A 13 -6.70 16.50 9.29
N ALA A 14 -6.41 17.78 9.11
CA ALA A 14 -5.41 18.45 9.92
C ALA A 14 -5.90 18.56 11.38
N PRO A 15 -5.00 18.45 12.37
CA PRO A 15 -5.38 18.67 13.76
C PRO A 15 -5.87 20.11 13.96
N PRO A 16 -6.81 20.33 14.88
CA PRO A 16 -7.18 21.67 15.30
C PRO A 16 -5.97 22.39 15.91
N PRO A 17 -5.98 23.74 15.99
CA PRO A 17 -4.90 24.51 16.59
C PRO A 17 -4.56 24.03 18.00
N PHE A 18 -3.26 23.94 18.30
CA PHE A 18 -2.78 23.59 19.62
C PHE A 18 -3.36 24.55 20.68
N CYS A 19 -3.86 24.00 21.80
CA CYS A 19 -4.13 24.78 23.01
C CYS A 19 -3.17 24.36 24.10
N ASP A 20 -2.57 25.35 24.77
CA ASP A 20 -1.75 25.17 25.97
C ASP A 20 -2.58 25.33 27.26
N CYS A 21 -3.88 25.12 27.15
CA CYS A 21 -4.86 25.31 28.22
C CYS A 21 -5.43 23.95 28.63
N ASN A 22 -5.89 23.79 29.88
CA ASN A 22 -6.33 22.47 30.37
C ASN A 22 -7.83 22.20 30.28
N ASN A 23 -8.67 23.21 30.04
CA ASN A 23 -10.13 23.02 30.08
C ASN A 23 -10.89 24.06 29.24
N CYS A 24 -10.81 23.95 27.92
CA CYS A 24 -11.63 24.76 27.00
C CYS A 24 -12.08 23.94 25.79
N GLU A 25 -13.01 24.50 25.02
CA GLU A 25 -13.54 23.90 23.79
C GLU A 25 -12.45 23.45 22.79
N LYS A 26 -11.35 24.20 22.66
CA LYS A 26 -10.23 23.82 21.79
C LYS A 26 -9.52 22.54 22.26
N CYS A 27 -9.46 22.32 23.57
CA CYS A 27 -8.86 21.12 24.16
C CYS A 27 -9.75 19.90 23.90
N GLU A 28 -11.06 20.08 24.05
CA GLU A 28 -12.05 19.04 23.74
C GLU A 28 -11.99 18.67 22.26
N ASN A 29 -11.90 19.66 21.38
CA ASN A 29 -11.74 19.43 19.94
C ASN A 29 -10.43 18.71 19.61
N LEU A 30 -9.32 19.07 20.24
CA LEU A 30 -8.04 18.40 20.04
C LEU A 30 -8.06 16.95 20.55
N SER A 31 -8.68 16.72 21.71
CA SER A 31 -8.87 15.37 22.27
C SER A 31 -9.74 14.50 21.35
N SER A 32 -10.85 15.06 20.87
CA SER A 32 -11.74 14.42 19.90
C SER A 32 -11.00 14.07 18.60
N TRP A 33 -10.18 14.99 18.09
CA TRP A 33 -9.34 14.74 16.91
C TRP A 33 -8.35 13.60 17.15
N TRP A 34 -7.70 13.52 18.32
CA TRP A 34 -6.79 12.41 18.64
C TRP A 34 -7.50 11.04 18.68
N GLN A 35 -8.74 11.01 19.18
CA GLN A 35 -9.55 9.79 19.16
C GLN A 35 -9.90 9.38 17.72
N GLU A 36 -10.26 10.34 16.87
CA GLU A 36 -10.59 10.06 15.48
C GLU A 36 -9.36 9.69 14.65
N TYR A 37 -8.21 10.31 14.93
CA TYR A 37 -6.91 9.94 14.40
C TYR A 37 -6.59 8.47 14.70
N ALA A 38 -6.75 8.02 15.94
CA ALA A 38 -6.47 6.64 16.33
C ALA A 38 -7.37 5.65 15.58
N LYS A 39 -8.69 5.92 15.51
CA LYS A 39 -9.64 5.09 14.74
C LYS A 39 -9.30 5.04 13.26
N THR A 40 -8.94 6.18 12.68
CA THR A 40 -8.55 6.30 11.27
C THR A 40 -7.29 5.48 10.98
N VAL A 41 -6.28 5.55 11.87
CA VAL A 41 -5.06 4.75 11.76
C VAL A 41 -5.38 3.26 11.81
N ASP A 42 -6.20 2.82 12.77
CA ASP A 42 -6.57 1.40 12.87
C ASP A 42 -7.27 0.89 11.61
N ASP A 43 -8.22 1.65 11.05
CA ASP A 43 -8.89 1.31 9.79
C ASP A 43 -7.90 1.26 8.62
N LEU A 44 -6.98 2.23 8.52
CA LEU A 44 -5.91 2.22 7.51
C LEU A 44 -4.99 0.99 7.66
N ILE A 45 -4.64 0.60 8.88
CA ILE A 45 -3.80 -0.58 9.15
C ILE A 45 -4.51 -1.84 8.67
N LEU A 46 -5.77 -2.03 9.07
CA LEU A 46 -6.57 -3.19 8.70
C LEU A 46 -6.74 -3.32 7.18
N ARG A 47 -6.92 -2.20 6.49
CA ARG A 47 -7.14 -2.16 5.04
C ARG A 47 -5.89 -2.37 4.21
N SER A 48 -4.78 -1.77 4.62
CA SER A 48 -3.63 -1.59 3.74
C SER A 48 -2.32 -2.18 4.28
N ASN A 49 -2.24 -2.52 5.56
CA ASN A 49 -1.01 -3.02 6.19
C ASN A 49 -1.05 -4.49 6.60
N VAL A 50 -2.24 -5.10 6.68
CA VAL A 50 -2.39 -6.54 6.95
C VAL A 50 -2.03 -7.36 5.71
N HIS A 51 -0.98 -8.15 5.83
CA HIS A 51 -0.58 -9.08 4.79
C HIS A 51 -1.33 -10.41 4.93
N ASP A 52 -1.97 -10.85 3.86
CA ASP A 52 -2.59 -12.17 3.79
C ASP A 52 -1.91 -13.04 2.73
N CYS A 53 -1.19 -14.07 3.16
CA CYS A 53 -0.69 -15.15 2.32
C CYS A 53 -1.81 -16.13 1.88
N GLY A 54 -3.02 -15.65 1.61
CA GLY A 54 -4.19 -16.49 1.29
C GLY A 54 -4.64 -17.41 2.43
N ARG A 55 -4.36 -17.03 3.67
CA ARG A 55 -4.77 -17.73 4.90
C ARG A 55 -6.28 -17.64 5.12
N ASN A 56 -6.95 -16.61 4.57
CA ASN A 56 -8.40 -16.43 4.67
C ASN A 56 -9.19 -17.09 3.52
N LYS A 57 -8.56 -17.89 2.65
CA LYS A 57 -9.30 -18.61 1.61
C LYS A 57 -10.02 -19.81 2.24
N SER A 58 -11.35 -19.81 2.16
CA SER A 58 -12.17 -20.97 2.54
C SER A 58 -11.72 -22.19 1.75
N ALA A 59 -11.53 -23.31 2.46
CA ALA A 59 -11.20 -24.60 1.88
C ALA A 59 -12.38 -25.11 1.03
N SER A 60 -12.56 -24.59 -0.18
CA SER A 60 -13.34 -25.26 -1.20
C SER A 60 -12.44 -26.32 -1.84
N GLU A 61 -12.70 -27.57 -1.47
CA GLU A 61 -11.91 -28.79 -1.72
C GLU A 61 -11.64 -29.16 -3.20
N LYS A 62 -11.87 -28.27 -4.17
CA LYS A 62 -11.67 -28.59 -5.60
C LYS A 62 -10.79 -27.60 -6.37
N GLY A 63 -10.15 -26.64 -5.71
CA GLY A 63 -9.31 -25.60 -6.37
C GLY A 63 -7.82 -25.54 -5.98
N ALA A 64 -7.35 -26.38 -5.04
CA ALA A 64 -6.12 -26.18 -4.28
C ALA A 64 -4.80 -26.04 -5.07
N LYS A 65 -4.75 -26.41 -6.36
CA LYS A 65 -3.52 -26.30 -7.17
C LYS A 65 -3.39 -25.00 -7.98
N ARG A 66 -4.47 -24.25 -8.22
CA ARG A 66 -4.45 -23.08 -9.13
C ARG A 66 -4.28 -21.73 -8.43
N ASP A 67 -4.41 -21.69 -7.11
CA ASP A 67 -4.66 -20.43 -6.41
C ASP A 67 -3.63 -20.13 -5.32
N ARG A 68 -2.36 -20.51 -5.58
CA ARG A 68 -1.23 -20.15 -4.73
C ARG A 68 -1.14 -18.62 -4.64
N PRO A 69 -1.07 -18.03 -3.43
CA PRO A 69 -0.86 -16.60 -3.29
C PRO A 69 0.39 -16.18 -4.06
N THR A 70 0.30 -15.10 -4.83
CA THR A 70 1.38 -14.60 -5.71
C THR A 70 2.66 -14.26 -4.94
N CYS A 71 2.51 -13.96 -3.64
CA CYS A 71 3.60 -13.69 -2.72
C CYS A 71 4.41 -14.95 -2.34
N MET A 72 3.94 -16.17 -2.61
CA MET A 72 4.68 -17.38 -2.23
C MET A 72 5.75 -17.74 -3.26
N ASN A 73 6.94 -18.12 -2.79
CA ASN A 73 7.99 -18.69 -3.65
C ASN A 73 7.85 -20.22 -3.78
N LYS A 74 8.70 -20.83 -4.61
CA LYS A 74 8.68 -22.29 -4.86
C LYS A 74 8.97 -23.10 -3.59
N GLN A 75 9.68 -22.51 -2.64
CA GLN A 75 10.05 -23.10 -1.35
C GLN A 75 8.96 -22.91 -0.28
N GLY A 76 7.81 -22.32 -0.62
CA GLY A 76 6.73 -22.07 0.33
C GLY A 76 7.00 -20.94 1.33
N LYS A 77 7.97 -20.05 1.06
CA LYS A 77 8.20 -18.83 1.84
C LYS A 77 7.55 -17.62 1.17
N CYS A 78 7.04 -16.70 1.97
CA CYS A 78 6.53 -15.42 1.48
C CYS A 78 7.70 -14.56 0.98
N LYS A 79 7.64 -14.11 -0.27
CA LYS A 79 8.59 -13.18 -0.91
C LYS A 79 8.63 -11.83 -0.20
N ALA A 80 7.52 -11.43 0.43
CA ALA A 80 7.44 -10.24 1.27
C ALA A 80 7.94 -10.47 2.72
N ARG A 81 8.50 -11.66 3.00
CA ARG A 81 9.17 -12.01 4.26
C ARG A 81 8.26 -12.03 5.49
N PHE A 82 7.00 -12.38 5.30
CA PHE A 82 6.07 -12.68 6.40
C PHE A 82 6.19 -14.17 6.83
N PRO A 83 5.94 -14.49 8.11
CA PRO A 83 5.66 -13.56 9.22
C PRO A 83 6.88 -12.71 9.60
N ARG A 84 6.64 -11.49 10.08
CA ARG A 84 7.69 -10.57 10.55
C ARG A 84 8.09 -10.92 11.99
N PRO A 85 9.35 -10.68 12.40
CA PRO A 85 9.77 -10.80 13.79
C PRO A 85 8.90 -9.96 14.74
N LEU A 86 8.73 -10.46 15.95
CA LEU A 86 8.06 -9.79 17.06
C LEU A 86 9.10 -9.36 18.10
N TYR A 87 8.78 -8.28 18.81
CA TYR A 87 9.60 -7.75 19.90
C TYR A 87 8.66 -7.29 21.01
N ASP A 88 8.85 -7.78 22.23
CA ASP A 88 8.01 -7.45 23.38
C ASP A 88 8.24 -6.03 23.90
N GLN A 89 9.44 -5.49 23.63
CA GLN A 89 9.87 -4.15 23.98
C GLN A 89 10.73 -3.55 22.86
N THR A 90 10.80 -2.22 22.82
CA THR A 90 11.68 -1.52 21.90
C THR A 90 13.11 -1.61 22.42
N GLU A 91 14.02 -2.13 21.61
CA GLU A 91 15.42 -2.35 21.99
C GLU A 91 16.38 -2.03 20.85
N VAL A 92 17.63 -1.78 21.21
CA VAL A 92 18.72 -1.61 20.25
C VAL A 92 19.49 -2.91 20.18
N ASP A 93 19.59 -3.49 18.99
CA ASP A 93 20.37 -4.69 18.74
C ASP A 93 21.86 -4.40 18.99
N SER A 94 22.46 -5.15 19.92
CA SER A 94 23.83 -4.89 20.37
C SER A 94 24.90 -5.17 19.32
N ASN A 95 24.61 -6.01 18.32
CA ASN A 95 25.57 -6.42 17.30
C ASN A 95 25.53 -5.49 16.08
N THR A 96 24.34 -5.03 15.70
CA THR A 96 24.08 -4.26 14.48
C THR A 96 23.81 -2.78 14.76
N GLY A 97 23.50 -2.44 16.01
CA GLY A 97 23.00 -1.13 16.41
C GLY A 97 21.56 -0.86 15.97
N ALA A 98 20.90 -1.80 15.27
CA ALA A 98 19.56 -1.60 14.72
C ALA A 98 18.52 -1.34 15.81
N LEU A 99 17.60 -0.39 15.57
CA LEU A 99 16.45 -0.18 16.46
C LEU A 99 15.34 -1.17 16.10
N ASN A 100 15.06 -2.09 17.02
CA ASN A 100 13.92 -3.00 16.96
C ASN A 100 12.77 -2.41 17.76
N VAL A 101 11.67 -2.07 17.09
CA VAL A 101 10.50 -1.47 17.73
C VAL A 101 9.59 -2.56 18.26
N LYS A 102 9.03 -2.36 19.45
CA LYS A 102 7.99 -3.24 20.01
C LYS A 102 6.90 -3.52 18.98
N LYS A 103 6.59 -4.79 18.75
CA LYS A 103 5.63 -5.24 17.74
C LYS A 103 5.05 -6.58 18.14
N GLY A 104 3.73 -6.64 18.28
CA GLY A 104 2.98 -7.85 18.67
C GLY A 104 2.31 -8.60 17.52
N GLU A 105 2.19 -7.97 16.34
CA GLU A 105 1.42 -8.54 15.22
C GLU A 105 2.34 -8.94 14.06
N GLU A 106 2.49 -10.24 13.79
CA GLU A 106 3.51 -10.74 12.85
C GLU A 106 3.15 -10.49 11.37
N TRP A 107 1.88 -10.21 11.09
CA TRP A 107 1.32 -10.07 9.73
C TRP A 107 1.12 -8.63 9.26
N ILE A 108 1.62 -7.66 10.01
CA ILE A 108 1.75 -6.28 9.58
C ILE A 108 3.23 -5.91 9.44
N ASN A 109 3.51 -4.91 8.61
CA ASN A 109 4.83 -4.28 8.59
C ASN A 109 5.11 -3.55 9.91
N THR A 110 6.35 -3.18 10.15
CA THR A 110 6.66 -2.18 11.16
C THR A 110 6.15 -0.83 10.65
N LEU A 111 5.34 -0.13 11.45
CA LEU A 111 4.66 1.08 11.01
C LEU A 111 4.84 2.22 12.00
N SER A 112 4.55 3.43 11.54
CA SER A 112 4.50 4.63 12.35
C SER A 112 3.12 5.25 12.18
N PRO A 113 2.30 5.36 13.24
CA PRO A 113 0.94 5.89 13.11
C PRO A 113 0.88 7.23 12.37
N PRO A 114 1.78 8.20 12.59
CA PRO A 114 1.80 9.45 11.81
C PRO A 114 2.04 9.22 10.31
N VAL A 115 3.01 8.38 9.95
CA VAL A 115 3.32 8.06 8.54
C VAL A 115 2.14 7.36 7.89
N THR A 116 1.54 6.38 8.56
CA THR A 116 0.35 5.67 8.07
C THR A 116 -0.84 6.61 7.89
N TYR A 117 -1.10 7.51 8.83
CA TYR A 117 -2.18 8.50 8.75
C TYR A 117 -2.02 9.47 7.58
N LEU A 118 -0.80 9.94 7.34
CA LEU A 118 -0.49 10.91 6.28
C LEU A 118 -0.46 10.27 4.90
N LEU A 119 0.18 9.11 4.76
CA LEU A 119 0.36 8.45 3.45
C LEU A 119 -0.85 7.60 3.04
N ARG A 120 -1.65 7.13 4.01
CA ARG A 120 -2.91 6.40 3.81
C ARG A 120 -2.78 5.14 2.93
N CYS A 121 -1.59 4.55 2.93
CA CYS A 121 -1.25 3.39 2.14
C CYS A 121 -0.39 2.39 2.94
N ASN A 122 -0.02 1.28 2.30
CA ASN A 122 0.92 0.33 2.89
C ASN A 122 2.26 1.03 3.16
N SER A 123 2.73 0.96 4.41
CA SER A 123 4.02 1.52 4.82
C SER A 123 4.86 0.46 5.51
N ASP A 124 6.19 0.57 5.40
CA ASP A 124 7.16 -0.27 6.10
C ASP A 124 8.30 0.62 6.61
N VAL A 125 8.40 0.76 7.93
CA VAL A 125 9.40 1.60 8.61
C VAL A 125 10.51 0.69 9.11
N THR A 126 11.73 0.94 8.64
CA THR A 126 12.91 0.13 9.00
C THR A 126 14.04 1.03 9.46
N SER A 127 14.74 0.62 10.53
CA SER A 127 15.95 1.28 11.02
C SER A 127 17.13 1.01 10.08
N LEU A 128 17.79 2.08 9.62
CA LEU A 128 18.94 2.00 8.70
C LEU A 128 20.17 2.61 9.36
N LEU A 129 20.89 1.80 10.14
CA LEU A 129 22.02 2.27 10.94
C LEU A 129 23.40 1.87 10.40
N SER A 130 23.44 1.22 9.23
CA SER A 130 24.69 0.87 8.53
C SER A 130 24.82 1.64 7.22
N GLY A 131 26.00 2.22 6.97
CA GLY A 131 26.32 2.87 5.68
C GLY A 131 26.13 1.93 4.47
N THR A 132 26.36 0.63 4.65
CA THR A 132 26.10 -0.39 3.63
C THR A 132 24.61 -0.56 3.37
N ALA A 133 23.78 -0.58 4.42
CA ALA A 133 22.33 -0.70 4.29
C ALA A 133 21.73 0.53 3.59
N ILE A 134 22.19 1.73 3.95
CA ILE A 134 21.80 2.99 3.30
C ILE A 134 22.19 2.96 1.83
N LYS A 135 23.45 2.61 1.51
CA LYS A 135 23.92 2.53 0.12
C LYS A 135 23.09 1.54 -0.71
N ALA A 136 22.77 0.38 -0.15
CA ALA A 136 21.96 -0.63 -0.82
C ALA A 136 20.53 -0.12 -1.10
N ILE A 137 19.91 0.58 -0.14
CA ILE A 137 18.56 1.13 -0.31
C ILE A 137 18.52 2.29 -1.28
N VAL A 138 19.49 3.20 -1.21
CA VAL A 138 19.60 4.31 -2.19
C VAL A 138 19.73 3.73 -3.59
N ALA A 139 20.63 2.76 -3.80
CA ALA A 139 20.79 2.10 -5.09
C ALA A 139 19.49 1.41 -5.55
N TYR A 140 18.79 0.72 -4.66
CA TYR A 140 17.52 0.04 -4.96
C TYR A 140 16.41 1.03 -5.35
N ILE A 141 16.25 2.13 -4.60
CA ILE A 141 15.26 3.17 -4.91
C ILE A 141 15.62 3.83 -6.24
N SER A 142 16.90 4.15 -6.47
CA SER A 142 17.35 4.69 -7.74
C SER A 142 17.04 3.75 -8.90
N ASP A 143 17.37 2.46 -8.80
CA ASP A 143 17.04 1.46 -9.84
C ASP A 143 15.53 1.40 -10.08
N TYR A 144 14.72 1.45 -9.03
CA TYR A 144 13.26 1.41 -9.14
C TYR A 144 12.67 2.66 -9.83
N VAL A 145 13.14 3.85 -9.44
CA VAL A 145 12.68 5.14 -9.99
C VAL A 145 13.19 5.34 -11.42
N THR A 146 14.43 4.93 -11.70
CA THR A 146 15.04 5.07 -13.03
C THR A 146 14.65 3.94 -13.98
N LYS A 147 13.95 2.91 -13.49
CA LYS A 147 13.43 1.84 -14.33
C LYS A 147 12.53 2.46 -15.41
N PRO A 148 12.84 2.28 -16.72
CA PRO A 148 12.08 2.91 -17.78
C PRO A 148 10.61 2.51 -17.67
N GLY A 149 9.76 3.49 -17.34
CA GLY A 149 8.33 3.31 -17.13
C GLY A 149 7.63 3.08 -18.46
N LEU A 150 7.03 1.90 -18.62
CA LEU A 150 6.42 1.38 -19.85
C LEU A 150 7.37 1.38 -21.06
N LYS A 151 7.49 0.24 -21.75
CA LYS A 151 8.19 0.21 -23.03
C LYS A 151 7.43 1.14 -23.99
N THR A 152 8.13 1.99 -24.73
CA THR A 152 7.53 3.00 -25.62
C THR A 152 6.45 2.42 -26.54
N TYR A 153 6.59 1.16 -26.98
CA TYR A 153 5.57 0.48 -27.78
C TYR A 153 4.22 0.37 -27.05
N ALA A 154 4.19 0.17 -25.73
CA ALA A 154 2.96 0.01 -24.97
C ALA A 154 2.18 1.34 -24.88
N ILE A 155 2.89 2.47 -24.91
CA ILE A 155 2.29 3.80 -25.02
C ILE A 155 1.68 3.96 -26.42
N PHE A 156 2.43 3.61 -27.47
CA PHE A 156 1.92 3.65 -28.85
C PHE A 156 0.74 2.71 -29.07
N ASP A 157 0.74 1.52 -28.49
CA ASP A 157 -0.37 0.56 -28.55
C ASP A 157 -1.62 1.11 -27.85
N ALA A 158 -1.47 1.78 -26.71
CA ALA A 158 -2.59 2.42 -26.03
C ALA A 158 -3.19 3.56 -26.86
N ILE A 159 -2.33 4.41 -27.46
CA ILE A 159 -2.76 5.48 -28.37
C ILE A 159 -3.48 4.89 -29.58
N ARG A 160 -2.92 3.85 -30.21
CA ARG A 160 -3.52 3.14 -31.33
C ARG A 160 -4.88 2.54 -30.96
N SER A 161 -4.99 1.88 -29.81
CA SER A 161 -6.25 1.27 -29.35
C SER A 161 -7.36 2.31 -29.14
N VAL A 162 -7.03 3.48 -28.59
CA VAL A 162 -7.99 4.59 -28.47
C VAL A 162 -8.36 5.14 -29.85
N TYR A 163 -7.38 5.29 -30.75
CA TYR A 163 -7.63 5.77 -32.10
C TYR A 163 -8.50 4.81 -32.92
N ASP A 164 -8.21 3.51 -32.91
CA ASP A 164 -8.98 2.47 -33.60
C ASP A 164 -10.43 2.43 -33.08
N ARG A 165 -10.62 2.47 -31.75
CA ARG A 165 -11.96 2.53 -31.13
C ARG A 165 -12.74 3.80 -31.52
N ASN A 166 -12.07 4.94 -31.60
CA ASN A 166 -12.70 6.20 -32.01
C ASN A 166 -12.94 6.24 -33.53
N SER A 167 -12.08 5.62 -34.33
CA SER A 167 -12.25 5.45 -35.78
C SER A 167 -13.42 4.52 -36.10
N GLU A 168 -13.68 3.50 -35.28
CA GLU A 168 -14.89 2.67 -35.39
C GLU A 168 -16.16 3.48 -35.05
N MET A 169 -16.10 4.38 -34.06
CA MET A 169 -17.23 5.26 -33.70
C MET A 169 -17.47 6.39 -34.73
N LEU A 170 -16.44 6.89 -35.40
CA LEU A 170 -16.51 7.93 -36.44
C LEU A 170 -16.75 7.34 -37.85
N GLY A 171 -16.35 6.10 -38.07
CA GLY A 171 -16.42 5.37 -39.35
C GLY A 171 -17.76 4.72 -39.66
N GLY A 172 -18.81 5.07 -38.93
CA GLY A 172 -20.18 4.68 -39.23
C GLY A 172 -20.72 5.34 -40.51
N LYS A 173 -20.14 5.07 -41.69
CA LYS A 173 -20.79 5.25 -43.00
C LYS A 173 -20.25 4.26 -44.04
N GLY A 174 -21.09 3.26 -44.35
CA GLY A 174 -21.23 2.72 -45.71
C GLY A 174 -20.52 1.39 -46.00
N LYS A 175 -21.21 0.26 -45.71
CA LYS A 175 -21.11 -0.91 -46.58
C LYS A 175 -21.52 -0.49 -48.00
N LYS A 176 -20.57 -0.22 -48.87
CA LYS A 176 -20.81 -0.25 -50.32
C LYS A 176 -20.58 -1.68 -50.78
N ASN A 177 -21.66 -2.41 -50.96
CA ASN A 177 -21.68 -3.52 -51.90
C ASN A 177 -21.34 -2.94 -53.28
N SER A 178 -20.19 -3.31 -53.84
CA SER A 178 -19.95 -3.23 -55.27
C SER A 178 -19.84 -4.65 -55.79
N ASN A 179 -21.01 -5.16 -56.14
CA ASN A 179 -21.19 -6.27 -57.07
C ASN A 179 -21.00 -5.68 -58.47
N THR A 180 -19.96 -6.07 -59.21
CA THR A 180 -19.88 -5.88 -60.67
C THR A 180 -18.76 -6.75 -61.26
N GLY A 181 -19.13 -7.61 -62.21
CA GLY A 181 -18.26 -8.16 -63.26
C GLY A 181 -17.85 -9.60 -63.06
#